data_AF-A0AAJ1PPY6-F1
#
_entry.id   AF-A0AAJ1PPY6-F1
#
_cell.length_a   1.000
_cell.length_b   1.000
_cell.length_c   1.000
_cell.angle_alpha   90.00
_cell.angle_beta   90.00
_cell.angle_gamma   90.00
#
_symmetry.space_group_name_H-M   'P 1'
#
loop_
_entity.id
_entity.type
_entity.pdbx_description
1 polymer ?
#
loop_
_entity_poly.entity_id
_entity_poly.type
_entity_poly.pdbx_seq_one_letter_code
_entity_poly.pdbx_strand_id
1 'polypeptide(L)'
;MRKGLNALELIFTLFVLIVVVLVVVRMFITKMTLGGIEKPVQDITDTYNYEAAYSTCNNLCSKYESDCGNVQNAVRFCLQKINIDIDGNRVTGERGHYNVVEQIPMCEDGIYCFHIKTDCLCGSQRLDPSTCLSVLCDYYKNIHGLSSEVAMNAIRNGISWGTCPKDVINDWKIKDYTPIEIEPGEFMGPDYWWVRAGYDRAECP
;
A
#
# COMPACT_ATOMS: atom_id res chain seq x y z
N MET A 1 38.50 44.38 57.46
CA MET A 1 37.56 43.29 57.16
C MET A 1 36.74 43.60 55.91
N ARG A 2 37.32 43.41 54.70
CA ARG A 2 36.62 43.69 53.42
C ARG A 2 36.82 42.60 52.35
N LYS A 3 37.43 41.46 52.71
CA LYS A 3 37.70 40.34 51.79
C LYS A 3 36.68 39.19 51.89
N GLY A 4 35.86 39.15 52.95
CA GLY A 4 34.83 38.10 53.14
C GLY A 4 33.49 38.37 52.43
N LEU A 5 33.18 39.63 52.12
CA LEU A 5 31.93 40.02 51.43
C LEU A 5 31.94 39.60 49.94
N ASN A 6 33.08 39.68 49.26
CA ASN A 6 33.16 39.31 47.84
C ASN A 6 33.08 37.79 47.60
N ALA A 7 33.57 36.96 48.54
CA ALA A 7 33.51 35.51 48.39
C ALA A 7 32.09 34.96 48.62
N LEU A 8 31.36 35.55 49.57
CA LEU A 8 29.99 35.16 49.90
C LEU A 8 29.00 35.51 48.78
N GLU A 9 29.17 36.69 48.16
CA GLU A 9 28.38 37.12 47.00
C GLU A 9 28.62 36.23 45.76
N LEU A 10 29.86 35.77 45.57
CA LEU A 10 30.22 34.86 44.48
C LEU A 10 29.59 33.46 44.66
N ILE A 11 29.55 32.94 45.89
CA ILE A 11 28.90 31.65 46.18
C ILE A 11 27.38 31.75 46.01
N PHE A 12 26.78 32.87 46.42
CA PHE A 12 25.33 33.08 46.29
C PHE A 12 24.90 33.19 44.81
N THR A 13 25.66 33.91 43.99
CA THR A 13 25.41 34.00 42.54
C THR A 13 25.57 32.65 41.83
N LEU A 14 26.57 31.85 42.21
CA LEU A 14 26.73 30.49 41.70
C LEU A 14 25.54 29.59 42.04
N PHE A 15 25.03 29.69 43.28
CA PHE A 15 23.89 28.88 43.73
C PHE A 15 22.60 29.24 42.99
N VAL A 16 22.33 30.54 42.78
CA VAL A 16 21.19 31.00 41.99
C VAL A 16 21.28 30.50 40.55
N LEU A 17 22.47 30.54 39.95
CA LEU A 17 22.68 30.06 38.57
C LEU A 17 22.40 28.55 38.44
N ILE A 18 22.83 27.73 39.40
CA ILE A 18 22.54 26.28 39.41
C ILE A 18 21.04 26.02 39.51
N VAL A 19 20.31 26.76 40.37
CA VAL A 19 18.86 26.62 40.50
C VAL A 19 18.15 26.98 39.19
N VAL A 20 18.57 28.07 38.53
CA VAL A 20 18.00 28.46 37.23
C VAL A 20 18.24 27.37 36.18
N VAL A 21 19.46 26.82 36.08
CA VAL A 21 19.76 25.73 35.14
C VAL A 21 18.92 24.49 35.44
N LEU A 22 18.76 24.11 36.70
CA LEU A 22 17.91 22.96 37.08
C LEU A 22 16.44 23.19 36.72
N VAL A 23 15.92 24.40 36.89
CA VAL A 23 14.53 24.75 36.50
C VAL A 23 14.38 24.72 34.99
N VAL A 24 15.33 25.26 34.23
CA VAL A 24 15.32 25.23 32.77
C VAL A 24 15.38 23.79 32.26
N VAL A 25 16.29 22.96 32.79
CA VAL A 25 16.39 21.54 32.43
C VAL A 25 15.10 20.80 32.77
N ARG A 26 14.51 21.01 33.95
CA ARG A 26 13.20 20.43 34.30
C ARG A 26 12.10 20.90 33.34
N MET A 27 12.08 22.17 32.95
CA MET A 27 11.10 22.69 32.01
C MET A 27 11.29 22.07 30.61
N PHE A 28 12.54 21.89 30.15
CA PHE A 28 12.84 21.20 28.90
C PHE A 28 12.46 19.71 28.94
N ILE A 29 12.80 18.99 30.02
CA ILE A 29 12.39 17.58 30.19
C ILE A 29 10.86 17.48 30.21
N THR A 30 10.18 18.34 30.99
CA THR A 30 8.70 18.33 31.07
C THR A 30 8.05 18.66 29.72
N LYS A 31 8.68 19.52 28.90
CA LYS A 31 8.21 19.83 27.54
C LYS A 31 8.58 18.75 26.52
N MET A 32 9.67 18.01 26.72
CA MET A 32 10.06 16.88 25.87
C MET A 32 9.32 15.58 26.23
N THR A 33 8.78 15.46 27.44
CA THR A 33 7.93 14.31 27.84
C THR A 33 6.45 14.48 27.50
N LEU A 34 6.08 15.51 26.73
CA LEU A 34 4.71 15.71 26.24
C LEU A 34 4.66 15.45 24.73
N GLY A 35 4.42 14.19 24.38
CA GLY A 35 4.07 13.74 23.02
C GLY A 35 5.01 12.66 22.52
N GLY A 36 4.59 11.40 22.67
CA GLY A 36 5.35 10.24 22.19
C GLY A 36 5.81 10.40 20.74
N ILE A 37 7.12 10.29 20.54
CA ILE A 37 7.80 10.21 19.24
C ILE A 37 7.58 8.80 18.62
N GLU A 38 6.49 8.11 18.97
CA GLU A 38 6.11 6.86 18.31
C GLU A 38 5.26 7.11 17.06
N LYS A 39 4.51 8.23 16.99
CA LYS A 39 3.66 8.54 15.83
C LYS A 39 4.41 8.96 14.55
N PRO A 40 5.49 9.76 14.58
CA PRO A 40 6.16 10.18 13.35
C PRO A 40 6.80 9.03 12.58
N VAL A 41 7.31 8.01 13.29
CA VAL A 41 7.97 6.85 12.65
C VAL A 41 6.94 5.92 12.00
N GLN A 42 5.71 5.86 12.55
CA GLN A 42 4.60 5.07 12.03
C GLN A 42 4.18 5.55 10.64
N ASP A 43 3.82 6.84 10.53
CA ASP A 43 3.42 7.44 9.25
C ASP A 43 4.53 7.36 8.19
N ILE A 44 5.80 7.45 8.60
CA ILE A 44 6.97 7.37 7.68
C ILE A 44 7.13 5.97 7.11
N THR A 45 6.95 4.91 7.91
CA THR A 45 7.18 3.52 7.46
C THR A 45 6.09 3.09 6.47
N ASP A 46 4.84 3.44 6.76
CA ASP A 46 3.70 3.07 5.93
C ASP A 46 3.72 3.86 4.61
N THR A 47 4.08 5.16 4.68
CA THR A 47 4.34 5.98 3.48
C THR A 47 5.49 5.41 2.65
N TYR A 48 6.59 4.98 3.28
CA TYR A 48 7.75 4.42 2.58
C TYR A 48 7.42 3.11 1.85
N ASN A 49 6.66 2.21 2.48
CA ASN A 49 6.25 0.95 1.87
C ASN A 49 5.36 1.18 0.64
N TYR A 50 4.41 2.12 0.75
CA TYR A 50 3.57 2.51 -0.38
C TYR A 50 4.37 3.19 -1.50
N GLU A 51 5.27 4.11 -1.17
CA GLU A 51 6.11 4.80 -2.16
C GLU A 51 7.04 3.82 -2.91
N ALA A 52 7.62 2.84 -2.22
CA ALA A 52 8.44 1.80 -2.84
C ALA A 52 7.64 0.91 -3.79
N ALA A 53 6.43 0.52 -3.37
CA ALA A 53 5.49 -0.21 -4.20
C ALA A 53 5.05 0.59 -5.44
N TYR A 54 4.65 1.84 -5.24
CA TYR A 54 4.29 2.76 -6.31
C TYR A 54 5.45 2.95 -7.30
N SER A 55 6.65 3.19 -6.80
CA SER A 55 7.87 3.35 -7.63
C SER A 55 8.14 2.10 -8.46
N THR A 56 7.98 0.91 -7.89
CA THR A 56 8.12 -0.36 -8.61
C THR A 56 7.13 -0.44 -9.77
N CYS A 57 5.85 -0.17 -9.51
CA CYS A 57 4.81 -0.17 -10.54
C CYS A 57 5.01 0.93 -11.57
N ASN A 58 5.44 2.11 -11.16
CA ASN A 58 5.76 3.22 -12.04
C ASN A 58 6.92 2.87 -12.98
N ASN A 59 7.97 2.22 -12.48
CA ASN A 59 9.09 1.78 -13.31
C ASN A 59 8.69 0.72 -14.35
N LEU A 60 7.83 -0.23 -13.97
CA LEU A 60 7.29 -1.21 -14.92
C LEU A 60 6.38 -0.54 -15.93
N CYS A 61 5.57 0.41 -15.48
CA CYS A 61 4.71 1.18 -16.34
C CYS A 61 5.52 1.99 -17.37
N SER A 62 6.49 2.79 -16.93
CA SER A 62 7.34 3.59 -17.84
C SER A 62 8.09 2.72 -18.87
N LYS A 63 8.43 1.47 -18.54
CA LYS A 63 9.00 0.51 -19.52
C LYS A 63 7.98 0.09 -20.58
N TYR A 64 6.73 -0.12 -20.19
CA TYR A 64 5.64 -0.38 -21.13
C TYR A 64 5.35 0.85 -22.01
N GLU A 65 5.29 2.04 -21.41
CA GLU A 65 5.01 3.29 -22.14
C GLU A 65 6.11 3.66 -23.14
N SER A 66 7.38 3.39 -22.79
CA SER A 66 8.53 3.66 -23.66
C SER A 66 8.71 2.64 -24.80
N ASP A 67 8.25 1.40 -24.61
CA ASP A 67 8.37 0.31 -25.59
C ASP A 67 7.01 -0.38 -25.78
N CYS A 68 6.09 0.39 -26.34
CA CYS A 68 4.70 0.04 -26.62
C CYS A 68 4.48 -1.30 -27.35
N GLY A 69 5.42 -1.73 -28.19
CA GLY A 69 5.32 -2.98 -28.95
C GLY A 69 5.67 -4.23 -28.14
N ASN A 70 6.21 -4.05 -26.93
CA ASN A 70 6.79 -5.12 -26.17
C ASN A 70 5.81 -5.69 -25.14
N VAL A 71 5.10 -6.73 -25.57
CA VAL A 71 4.13 -7.48 -24.76
C VAL A 71 4.73 -7.94 -23.43
N GLN A 72 6.04 -8.23 -23.36
CA GLN A 72 6.68 -8.66 -22.11
C GLN A 72 6.65 -7.58 -21.02
N ASN A 73 6.74 -6.30 -21.39
CA ASN A 73 6.66 -5.21 -20.42
C ASN A 73 5.24 -5.10 -19.84
N ALA A 74 4.23 -5.26 -20.69
CA ALA A 74 2.83 -5.29 -20.27
C ALA A 74 2.56 -6.49 -19.35
N VAL A 75 3.01 -7.69 -19.73
CA VAL A 75 2.88 -8.92 -18.93
C VAL A 75 3.55 -8.78 -17.57
N ARG A 76 4.77 -8.21 -17.52
CA ARG A 76 5.47 -7.94 -16.25
C ARG A 76 4.69 -7.00 -15.35
N PHE A 77 4.13 -5.93 -15.90
CA PHE A 77 3.28 -5.02 -15.15
C PHE A 77 2.02 -5.73 -14.62
N CYS A 78 1.33 -6.49 -15.46
CA CYS A 78 0.09 -7.18 -15.09
C CYS A 78 0.28 -8.30 -14.06
N LEU A 79 1.42 -9.00 -14.09
CA LEU A 79 1.75 -10.06 -13.13
C LEU A 79 2.45 -9.55 -11.87
N GLN A 80 2.84 -8.27 -11.81
CA GLN A 80 3.56 -7.75 -10.66
C GLN A 80 2.62 -7.62 -9.46
N LYS A 81 2.69 -8.61 -8.58
CA LYS A 81 2.11 -8.57 -7.24
C LYS A 81 2.89 -7.59 -6.37
N ILE A 82 2.17 -6.87 -5.51
CA ILE A 82 2.71 -5.88 -4.60
C ILE A 82 2.40 -6.28 -3.17
N ASN A 83 3.39 -6.13 -2.30
CA ASN A 83 3.26 -6.33 -0.88
C ASN A 83 3.28 -4.94 -0.21
N ILE A 84 2.12 -4.47 0.20
CA ILE A 84 1.94 -3.25 1.00
C ILE A 84 1.15 -3.63 2.24
N ASP A 85 1.39 -2.95 3.35
CA ASP A 85 0.56 -3.05 4.54
C ASP A 85 -0.67 -2.17 4.31
N ILE A 86 -1.86 -2.76 4.31
CA ILE A 86 -3.11 -2.01 4.17
C ILE A 86 -3.90 -1.93 5.47
N ASP A 87 -3.60 -2.75 6.47
CA ASP A 87 -4.36 -2.82 7.73
C ASP A 87 -3.66 -2.13 8.91
N GLY A 88 -2.40 -1.70 8.73
CA GLY A 88 -1.58 -0.96 9.68
C GLY A 88 -0.81 -1.83 10.67
N ASN A 89 -0.66 -3.13 10.41
CA ASN A 89 0.00 -4.07 11.32
C ASN A 89 1.53 -4.17 11.12
N ARG A 90 2.08 -3.48 10.12
CA ARG A 90 3.50 -3.38 9.73
C ARG A 90 4.11 -4.65 9.13
N VAL A 91 3.28 -5.58 8.71
CA VAL A 91 3.66 -6.75 7.92
C VAL A 91 3.05 -6.56 6.54
N THR A 92 3.72 -7.07 5.49
CA THR A 92 3.27 -6.89 4.11
C THR A 92 3.01 -8.24 3.44
N GLY A 93 1.97 -8.30 2.61
CA GLY A 93 1.57 -9.49 1.87
C GLY A 93 0.98 -10.60 2.75
N GLU A 94 0.40 -10.26 3.90
CA GLU A 94 -0.19 -11.27 4.79
C GLU A 94 -1.47 -11.89 4.23
N ARG A 95 -1.62 -13.20 4.45
CA ARG A 95 -2.78 -13.96 3.96
C ARG A 95 -3.99 -13.72 4.85
N GLY A 96 -5.12 -13.36 4.26
CA GLY A 96 -6.37 -13.11 4.96
C GLY A 96 -6.44 -11.73 5.61
N HIS A 97 -5.41 -10.90 5.46
CA HIS A 97 -5.42 -9.50 5.88
C HIS A 97 -6.05 -8.63 4.82
N TYR A 98 -6.84 -7.67 5.25
CA TYR A 98 -7.70 -6.89 4.38
C TYR A 98 -7.95 -5.49 4.94
N ASN A 99 -8.15 -4.54 4.03
CA ASN A 99 -8.66 -3.22 4.35
C ASN A 99 -9.29 -2.59 3.11
N VAL A 100 -9.71 -1.34 3.24
CA VAL A 100 -10.35 -0.56 2.18
C VAL A 100 -9.38 0.51 1.69
N VAL A 101 -9.08 0.49 0.39
CA VAL A 101 -8.25 1.49 -0.29
C VAL A 101 -9.15 2.30 -1.21
N GLU A 102 -9.25 3.61 -1.00
CA GLU A 102 -10.16 4.49 -1.77
C GLU A 102 -11.62 3.98 -1.83
N GLN A 103 -12.15 3.47 -0.71
CA GLN A 103 -13.49 2.84 -0.62
C GLN A 103 -13.64 1.49 -1.34
N ILE A 104 -12.56 0.94 -1.89
CA ILE A 104 -12.53 -0.38 -2.53
C ILE A 104 -11.96 -1.42 -1.55
N PRO A 105 -12.71 -2.47 -1.20
CA PRO A 105 -12.21 -3.60 -0.42
C PRO A 105 -11.08 -4.32 -1.14
N MET A 106 -9.95 -4.59 -0.46
CA MET A 106 -8.82 -5.34 -1.01
C MET A 106 -8.24 -6.31 0.02
N CYS A 107 -7.75 -7.46 -0.45
CA CYS A 107 -6.86 -8.31 0.35
C CYS A 107 -5.42 -7.84 0.16
N GLU A 108 -4.63 -7.85 1.24
CA GLU A 108 -3.23 -7.49 1.21
C GLU A 108 -2.39 -8.40 0.30
N ASP A 109 -2.72 -9.70 0.30
CA ASP A 109 -2.13 -10.71 -0.57
C ASP A 109 -2.79 -10.78 -1.96
N GLY A 110 -3.57 -9.78 -2.34
CA GLY A 110 -4.31 -9.70 -3.61
C GLY A 110 -3.99 -8.47 -4.47
N ILE A 111 -2.98 -7.67 -4.09
CA ILE A 111 -2.70 -6.38 -4.74
C ILE A 111 -1.67 -6.54 -5.85
N TYR A 112 -1.93 -5.88 -6.98
CA TYR A 112 -1.10 -5.89 -8.19
C TYR A 112 -0.89 -4.47 -8.69
N CYS A 113 0.10 -4.26 -9.57
CA CYS A 113 0.43 -2.93 -10.03
C CYS A 113 -0.72 -2.16 -10.69
N PHE A 114 -1.63 -2.83 -11.39
CA PHE A 114 -2.80 -2.18 -11.99
C PHE A 114 -3.81 -1.64 -10.96
N HIS A 115 -3.72 -2.04 -9.68
CA HIS A 115 -4.51 -1.46 -8.59
C HIS A 115 -3.91 -0.14 -8.07
N ILE A 116 -2.58 0.01 -8.13
CA ILE A 116 -1.85 1.15 -7.58
C ILE A 116 -1.57 2.22 -8.65
N LYS A 117 -1.11 1.78 -9.83
CA LYS A 117 -0.72 2.64 -10.95
C LYS A 117 -1.71 2.45 -12.08
N THR A 118 -2.78 3.24 -12.10
CA THR A 118 -3.87 3.03 -13.07
C THR A 118 -3.65 3.78 -14.38
N ASP A 119 -2.77 4.78 -14.45
CA ASP A 119 -2.57 5.68 -15.59
C ASP A 119 -1.54 5.19 -16.61
N CYS A 120 -1.29 3.88 -16.68
CA CYS A 120 -0.29 3.31 -17.57
C CYS A 120 -0.78 3.22 -19.01
N LEU A 121 -0.23 4.05 -19.90
CA LEU A 121 -0.79 4.29 -21.24
C LEU A 121 0.24 4.07 -22.36
N CYS A 122 -0.11 3.23 -23.31
CA CYS A 122 0.61 3.09 -24.56
C CYS A 122 -0.33 3.40 -25.73
N GLY A 123 -0.16 4.57 -26.35
CA GLY A 123 -1.09 5.06 -27.37
C GLY A 123 -2.50 5.21 -26.81
N SER A 124 -3.46 4.44 -27.34
CA SER A 124 -4.84 4.39 -26.85
C SER A 124 -5.11 3.27 -25.85
N GLN A 125 -4.14 2.40 -25.56
CA GLN A 125 -4.31 1.24 -24.71
C GLN A 125 -3.82 1.52 -23.29
N ARG A 126 -4.74 1.39 -22.32
CA ARG A 126 -4.49 1.54 -20.88
C ARG A 126 -4.36 0.17 -20.23
N LEU A 127 -3.37 -0.06 -19.37
CA LEU A 127 -3.26 -1.30 -18.60
C LEU A 127 -4.17 -1.26 -17.37
N ASP A 128 -5.45 -1.53 -17.58
CA ASP A 128 -6.45 -1.81 -16.54
C ASP A 128 -6.62 -3.34 -16.34
N PRO A 129 -7.40 -3.81 -15.34
CA PRO A 129 -7.55 -5.25 -15.08
C PRO A 129 -8.02 -6.06 -16.29
N SER A 130 -8.97 -5.52 -17.06
CA SER A 130 -9.54 -6.17 -18.25
C SER A 130 -8.53 -6.25 -19.39
N THR A 131 -7.77 -5.18 -19.62
CA THR A 131 -6.73 -5.13 -20.63
C THR A 131 -5.56 -6.03 -20.24
N CYS A 132 -5.21 -6.07 -18.96
CA CYS A 132 -4.22 -7.01 -18.43
C CYS A 132 -4.64 -8.46 -18.67
N LEU A 133 -5.91 -8.81 -18.48
CA LEU A 133 -6.40 -10.15 -18.80
C LEU A 133 -6.20 -10.46 -20.29
N SER A 134 -6.60 -9.53 -21.17
CA SER A 134 -6.43 -9.69 -22.63
C SER A 134 -4.96 -9.89 -23.02
N VAL A 135 -4.06 -9.04 -22.48
CA VAL A 135 -2.60 -9.12 -22.72
C VAL A 135 -2.04 -10.48 -22.27
N LEU A 136 -2.45 -10.95 -21.08
CA LEU A 136 -1.99 -12.24 -20.56
C LEU A 136 -2.53 -13.41 -21.38
N CYS A 137 -3.78 -13.33 -21.80
CA CYS A 137 -4.39 -14.32 -22.69
C CYS A 137 -3.66 -14.40 -24.03
N ASP A 138 -3.38 -13.26 -24.67
CA ASP A 138 -2.60 -13.21 -25.90
C ASP A 138 -1.18 -13.73 -25.70
N TYR A 139 -0.55 -13.40 -24.57
CA TYR A 139 0.76 -13.90 -24.21
C TYR A 139 0.80 -15.44 -24.14
N TYR A 140 -0.11 -16.05 -23.37
CA TYR A 140 -0.14 -17.50 -23.21
C TYR A 140 -0.60 -18.24 -24.47
N LYS A 141 -1.55 -17.68 -25.23
CA LYS A 141 -2.06 -18.30 -26.46
C LYS A 141 -1.06 -18.17 -27.62
N ASN A 142 -0.59 -16.96 -27.89
CA ASN A 142 0.18 -16.67 -29.11
C ASN A 142 1.68 -16.95 -28.92
N ILE A 143 2.23 -16.71 -27.73
CA ILE A 143 3.67 -16.91 -27.48
C ILE A 143 3.96 -18.31 -26.96
N HIS A 144 3.11 -18.85 -26.07
CA HIS A 144 3.30 -20.20 -25.50
C HIS A 144 2.47 -21.29 -26.19
N GLY A 145 1.59 -20.94 -27.14
CA GLY A 145 0.80 -21.91 -27.89
C GLY A 145 -0.25 -22.65 -27.05
N LEU A 146 -0.65 -22.10 -25.90
CA LEU A 146 -1.62 -22.73 -25.01
C LEU A 146 -3.04 -22.58 -25.57
N SER A 147 -3.91 -23.56 -25.28
CA SER A 147 -5.34 -23.42 -25.56
C SER A 147 -5.95 -22.33 -24.68
N SER A 148 -7.11 -21.79 -25.10
CA SER A 148 -7.82 -20.73 -24.37
C SER A 148 -8.08 -21.10 -22.90
N GLU A 149 -8.55 -22.33 -22.67
CA GLU A 149 -8.84 -22.86 -21.33
C GLU A 149 -7.56 -23.02 -20.48
N VAL A 150 -6.48 -23.56 -21.07
CA VAL A 150 -5.21 -23.78 -20.34
C VAL A 150 -4.54 -22.46 -20.02
N ALA A 151 -4.58 -21.48 -20.94
CA ALA A 151 -4.13 -20.12 -20.69
C ALA A 151 -4.89 -19.47 -19.53
N MET A 152 -6.22 -19.59 -19.52
CA MET A 152 -7.05 -19.03 -18.46
C MET A 152 -6.76 -19.68 -17.10
N ASN A 153 -6.55 -20.99 -17.07
CA ASN A 153 -6.11 -21.72 -15.86
C ASN A 153 -4.73 -21.24 -15.37
N ALA A 154 -3.77 -21.03 -16.28
CA ALA A 154 -2.46 -20.51 -15.91
C ALA A 154 -2.56 -19.11 -15.31
N ILE A 155 -3.40 -18.24 -15.87
CA ILE A 155 -3.66 -16.88 -15.36
C ILE A 155 -4.29 -16.94 -13.97
N ARG A 156 -5.34 -17.73 -13.77
CA ARG A 156 -6.01 -17.88 -12.46
C ARG A 156 -5.10 -18.44 -11.36
N ASN A 157 -4.12 -19.25 -11.72
CA ASN A 157 -3.14 -19.77 -10.78
C ASN A 157 -2.04 -18.74 -10.44
N GLY A 158 -1.70 -17.86 -11.37
CA GLY A 158 -0.69 -16.81 -11.17
C GLY A 158 -1.26 -15.52 -10.57
N ILE A 159 -2.55 -15.28 -10.76
CA ILE A 159 -3.23 -14.05 -10.39
C ILE A 159 -4.50 -14.39 -9.61
N SER A 160 -4.59 -13.84 -8.39
CA SER A 160 -5.72 -14.03 -7.48
C SER A 160 -6.04 -12.72 -6.75
N TRP A 161 -7.31 -12.54 -6.40
CA TRP A 161 -7.81 -11.43 -5.58
C TRP A 161 -7.37 -11.49 -4.12
N GLY A 162 -6.70 -12.59 -3.71
CA GLY A 162 -6.15 -12.79 -2.38
C GLY A 162 -6.86 -13.91 -1.63
N THR A 163 -6.72 -13.91 -0.30
CA THR A 163 -7.29 -14.96 0.58
C THR A 163 -8.27 -14.44 1.63
N CYS A 164 -8.61 -13.15 1.59
CA CYS A 164 -9.58 -12.57 2.52
C CYS A 164 -11.02 -13.04 2.25
N PRO A 165 -11.98 -12.86 3.17
CA PRO A 165 -13.37 -13.23 2.92
C PRO A 165 -14.02 -12.35 1.85
N LYS A 166 -14.96 -12.92 1.06
CA LYS A 166 -15.69 -12.15 0.03
C LYS A 166 -16.78 -11.26 0.62
N ASP A 167 -17.41 -11.68 1.71
CA ASP A 167 -18.51 -10.95 2.33
C ASP A 167 -17.99 -9.84 3.23
N VAL A 168 -17.82 -8.66 2.65
CA VAL A 168 -17.29 -7.49 3.35
C VAL A 168 -18.25 -6.98 4.44
N ILE A 169 -19.56 -7.25 4.34
CA ILE A 169 -20.53 -6.75 5.32
C ILE A 169 -20.46 -7.56 6.61
N ASN A 170 -20.45 -8.88 6.47
CA ASN A 170 -20.57 -9.76 7.62
C ASN A 170 -19.20 -10.16 8.19
N ASP A 171 -18.19 -10.30 7.32
CA ASP A 171 -16.88 -10.82 7.74
C ASP A 171 -15.87 -9.71 8.05
N TRP A 172 -16.00 -8.53 7.44
CA TRP A 172 -15.02 -7.45 7.62
C TRP A 172 -15.48 -6.46 8.67
N LYS A 173 -14.72 -6.38 9.77
CA LYS A 173 -15.01 -5.46 10.89
C LYS A 173 -14.30 -4.11 10.71
N ILE A 174 -14.41 -3.50 9.53
CA ILE A 174 -13.75 -2.23 9.23
C ILE A 174 -14.59 -1.08 9.79
N LYS A 175 -13.96 -0.27 10.64
CA LYS A 175 -14.57 0.91 11.20
C LYS A 175 -14.75 1.97 10.11
N ASP A 176 -15.91 2.62 10.07
CA ASP A 176 -16.21 3.74 9.18
C ASP A 176 -16.25 3.39 7.67
N TYR A 177 -16.29 2.10 7.31
CA TYR A 177 -16.55 1.66 5.93
C TYR A 177 -18.05 1.64 5.63
N THR A 178 -18.44 2.21 4.49
CA THR A 178 -19.81 2.10 3.96
C THR A 178 -19.79 1.17 2.75
N PRO A 179 -20.45 -0.01 2.83
CA PRO A 179 -20.51 -0.94 1.71
C PRO A 179 -21.04 -0.28 0.43
N ILE A 180 -20.37 -0.53 -0.69
CA ILE A 180 -20.78 -0.04 -2.01
C ILE A 180 -21.71 -1.09 -2.63
N GLU A 181 -22.98 -0.75 -2.79
CA GLU A 181 -23.95 -1.59 -3.51
C GLU A 181 -23.71 -1.49 -5.02
N ILE A 182 -23.46 -2.63 -5.67
CA ILE A 182 -23.21 -2.72 -7.12
C ILE A 182 -24.48 -3.10 -7.89
N GLU A 183 -25.32 -3.94 -7.29
CA GLU A 183 -26.65 -4.33 -7.74
C GLU A 183 -27.56 -4.46 -6.51
N PRO A 184 -28.90 -4.44 -6.65
CA PRO A 184 -29.81 -4.57 -5.51
C PRO A 184 -29.53 -5.81 -4.65
N GLY A 185 -28.98 -5.60 -3.45
CA GLY A 185 -28.59 -6.66 -2.52
C GLY A 185 -27.20 -7.28 -2.76
N GLU A 186 -26.43 -6.80 -3.73
CA GLU A 186 -25.04 -7.21 -3.97
C GLU A 186 -24.08 -6.06 -3.66
N PHE A 187 -23.04 -6.38 -2.89
CA PHE A 187 -22.06 -5.40 -2.44
C PHE A 187 -20.69 -5.71 -3.01
N MET A 188 -19.92 -4.65 -3.27
CA MET A 188 -18.57 -4.74 -3.79
C MET A 188 -17.69 -5.53 -2.82
N GLY A 189 -17.24 -6.70 -3.25
CA GLY A 189 -16.23 -7.50 -2.57
C GLY A 189 -14.81 -7.27 -3.10
N PRO A 190 -13.79 -7.86 -2.47
CA PRO A 190 -12.40 -7.82 -2.95
C PRO A 190 -12.21 -8.50 -4.32
N ASP A 191 -13.12 -9.39 -4.72
CA ASP A 191 -13.13 -10.07 -6.01
C ASP A 191 -13.83 -9.27 -7.12
N TYR A 192 -14.45 -8.12 -6.81
CA TYR A 192 -15.26 -7.35 -7.78
C TYR A 192 -14.53 -7.04 -9.09
N TRP A 193 -13.31 -6.48 -9.00
CA TRP A 193 -12.52 -6.11 -10.18
C TRP A 193 -12.16 -7.31 -11.04
N TRP A 194 -11.97 -8.46 -10.39
CA TRP A 194 -11.57 -9.71 -11.02
C TRP A 194 -12.71 -10.33 -11.80
N VAL A 195 -13.89 -10.42 -11.17
CA VAL A 195 -15.11 -10.89 -11.82
C VAL A 195 -15.50 -9.96 -12.96
N ARG A 196 -15.48 -8.64 -12.73
CA ARG A 196 -15.81 -7.66 -13.76
C ARG A 196 -14.87 -7.71 -14.97
N ALA A 197 -13.57 -7.93 -14.73
CA ALA A 197 -12.59 -8.08 -15.80
C ALA A 197 -12.68 -9.43 -16.52
N GLY A 198 -13.36 -10.43 -15.94
CA GLY A 198 -13.57 -11.75 -16.52
C GLY A 198 -12.54 -12.80 -16.11
N TYR A 199 -11.84 -12.62 -14.98
CA TYR A 199 -10.87 -13.60 -14.46
C TYR A 199 -11.52 -14.91 -13.99
N ASP A 200 -12.84 -14.93 -13.83
CA ASP A 200 -13.65 -16.09 -13.44
C ASP A 200 -14.10 -16.94 -14.65
N ARG A 201 -13.95 -16.45 -15.88
CA ARG A 201 -14.36 -17.15 -17.10
C ARG A 201 -13.60 -18.46 -17.30
N ALA A 202 -14.22 -19.38 -18.04
CA ALA A 202 -13.61 -20.66 -18.41
C ALA A 202 -12.50 -20.50 -19.47
N GLU A 203 -12.64 -19.50 -20.34
CA GLU A 203 -11.78 -19.28 -21.50
C GLU A 203 -11.38 -17.80 -21.59
N CYS A 204 -10.24 -17.56 -22.23
CA CYS A 204 -9.81 -16.23 -22.59
C CYS A 204 -10.83 -15.55 -23.53
N PRO A 205 -11.07 -14.24 -23.34
CA PRO A 205 -11.95 -13.45 -24.21
C PRO A 205 -11.44 -13.33 -25.64
#